data_AF-A0A7K3PDG8-F1
#
_entry.id   AF-A0A7K3PDG8-F1
#
_cell.length_a   1.000
_cell.length_b   1.000
_cell.length_c   1.000
_cell.angle_alpha   90.00
_cell.angle_beta   90.00
_cell.angle_gamma   90.00
#
_symmetry.space_group_name_H-M   'P 1'
#
loop_
_entity.id
_entity.type
_entity.pdbx_description
1 polymer ?
#
loop_
_entity_poly.entity_id
_entity_poly.type
_entity_poly.pdbx_seq_one_letter_code
_entity_poly.pdbx_strand_id
1 'polypeptide(L)'
;DADGGDGGDGADGTASSAPAGGGPLAGMKVVVTGAMTGSLERLSRNEMNELVERAGGRSSSSVSKNTTLVVAGEGAGSKRAKAEQLGVRLATPEEFAALVADLIG
;
A
#
# COMPACT_ATOMS: atom_id res chain seq x y z
N ASP A 1 46.09 8.66 -12.81
CA ASP A 1 45.14 7.64 -12.33
C ASP A 1 44.51 8.03 -11.01
N ALA A 2 43.22 8.31 -11.05
CA ALA A 2 42.17 7.99 -10.05
C ALA A 2 40.99 8.95 -10.32
N ASP A 3 40.26 8.65 -11.39
CA ASP A 3 38.84 8.97 -11.49
C ASP A 3 38.10 8.05 -10.49
N GLY A 4 37.16 8.59 -9.72
CA GLY A 4 36.19 7.74 -9.03
C GLY A 4 35.64 8.25 -7.70
N GLY A 5 34.34 8.59 -7.75
CA GLY A 5 33.39 8.42 -6.65
C GLY A 5 33.16 9.68 -5.81
N ASP A 6 31.93 10.09 -5.53
CA ASP A 6 30.63 9.46 -5.73
C ASP A 6 29.58 10.58 -5.61
N GLY A 7 28.48 10.44 -6.36
CA GLY A 7 27.47 11.46 -6.52
C GLY A 7 26.80 11.84 -5.20
N GLY A 8 26.46 13.12 -5.08
CA GLY A 8 25.34 13.51 -4.22
C GLY A 8 24.05 12.86 -4.74
N ASP A 9 23.14 12.54 -3.82
CA ASP A 9 21.94 13.36 -3.61
C ASP A 9 21.10 12.79 -2.47
N GLY A 10 20.56 13.70 -1.67
CA GLY A 10 19.83 13.37 -0.47
C GLY A 10 18.40 12.89 -0.71
N ALA A 11 17.85 12.26 0.33
CA ALA A 11 16.48 12.50 0.76
C ALA A 11 16.34 12.06 2.23
N ASP A 12 16.45 13.06 3.11
CA ASP A 12 15.68 13.14 4.35
C ASP A 12 14.25 12.63 4.15
N GLY A 13 13.77 11.79 5.07
CA GLY A 13 12.43 11.18 4.98
C GLY A 13 11.90 10.67 6.31
N THR A 14 12.04 11.52 7.33
CA THR A 14 11.40 11.47 8.65
C THR A 14 9.96 10.90 8.69
N ALA A 15 9.70 10.21 9.80
CA ALA A 15 8.42 10.04 10.50
C ALA A 15 7.32 9.18 9.85
N SER A 16 6.96 8.10 10.55
CA SER A 16 5.61 8.06 11.12
C SER A 16 5.58 7.19 12.38
N SER A 17 5.50 7.86 13.52
CA SER A 17 5.13 7.28 14.80
C SER A 17 3.78 6.59 14.67
N ALA A 18 3.75 5.27 14.87
CA ALA A 18 2.52 4.51 14.96
C ALA A 18 1.61 5.11 16.06
N PRO A 19 0.36 5.51 15.76
CA PRO A 19 -0.58 5.83 16.81
C PRO A 19 -1.00 4.51 17.48
N ALA A 20 -0.69 4.41 18.78
CA ALA A 20 -1.20 3.37 19.64
C ALA A 20 -2.73 3.36 19.61
N GLY A 21 -3.34 2.26 19.16
CA GLY A 21 -4.74 1.91 19.46
C GLY A 21 -5.62 1.48 18.28
N GLY A 22 -5.20 1.64 17.04
CA GLY A 22 -5.94 1.16 15.87
C GLY A 22 -5.07 1.26 14.64
N GLY A 23 -4.88 0.13 13.95
CA GLY A 23 -3.99 0.09 12.79
C GLY A 23 -4.37 1.12 11.71
N PRO A 24 -3.46 1.42 10.78
CA PRO A 24 -3.60 2.49 9.79
C PRO A 24 -4.81 2.33 8.86
N LEU A 25 -5.43 1.15 8.83
CA LEU A 25 -6.57 0.80 7.99
C LEU A 25 -7.82 0.50 8.83
N ALA A 26 -7.83 0.85 10.12
CA ALA A 26 -8.93 0.58 11.03
C ALA A 26 -10.30 0.99 10.46
N GLY A 27 -11.19 0.00 10.26
CA GLY A 27 -12.54 0.21 9.74
C GLY A 27 -12.63 0.50 8.23
N MET A 28 -11.51 0.51 7.51
CA MET A 28 -11.46 0.79 6.08
C MET A 28 -11.62 -0.48 5.25
N LYS A 29 -12.33 -0.40 4.12
CA LYS A 29 -12.30 -1.47 3.11
C LYS A 29 -11.19 -1.20 2.11
N VAL A 30 -10.27 -2.15 2.00
CA VAL A 30 -9.08 -2.07 1.15
C VAL A 30 -9.19 -3.11 0.04
N VAL A 31 -9.04 -2.66 -1.20
CA VAL A 31 -9.02 -3.55 -2.37
C VAL A 31 -7.63 -3.56 -2.96
N VAL A 32 -7.03 -4.74 -3.05
CA VAL A 32 -5.69 -4.92 -3.61
C VAL A 32 -5.83 -5.45 -5.03
N THR A 33 -5.15 -4.84 -5.99
CA THR A 33 -5.22 -5.25 -7.40
C THR A 33 -3.98 -4.88 -8.19
N GLY A 34 -3.66 -5.71 -9.19
CA GLY A 34 -2.40 -5.62 -9.94
C GLY A 34 -1.28 -6.40 -9.26
N ALA A 35 -0.09 -6.35 -9.83
CA ALA A 35 1.12 -6.89 -9.24
C ALA A 35 1.64 -5.91 -8.17
N MET A 36 1.84 -6.41 -6.96
CA MET A 36 2.44 -5.63 -5.88
C MET A 36 3.95 -5.53 -6.11
N THR A 37 4.53 -4.40 -5.73
CA THR A 37 5.96 -4.12 -5.91
C THR A 37 6.61 -3.79 -4.56
N GLY A 38 7.93 -3.96 -4.47
CA GLY A 38 8.70 -3.64 -3.26
C GLY A 38 8.42 -4.64 -2.13
N SER A 39 8.24 -4.17 -0.89
CA SER A 39 8.06 -5.04 0.29
C SER A 39 6.85 -5.96 0.22
N LEU A 40 5.87 -5.63 -0.63
CA LEU A 40 4.64 -6.42 -0.81
C LEU A 40 4.74 -7.43 -1.95
N GLU A 41 5.76 -7.37 -2.81
CA GLU A 41 5.92 -8.30 -3.94
C GLU A 41 6.14 -9.74 -3.46
N ARG A 42 6.73 -9.87 -2.27
CA ARG A 42 7.04 -11.15 -1.64
C ARG A 42 5.82 -11.75 -0.92
N LEU A 43 4.77 -10.94 -0.73
CA LEU A 43 3.56 -11.34 -0.03
C LEU A 43 2.59 -12.00 -1.00
N SER A 44 2.13 -13.19 -0.61
CA SER A 44 1.04 -13.87 -1.29
C SER A 44 -0.29 -13.15 -1.07
N ARG A 45 -1.27 -13.47 -1.92
CA ARG A 45 -2.63 -12.94 -1.79
C ARG A 45 -3.23 -13.16 -0.39
N ASN A 46 -2.89 -14.28 0.26
CA ASN A 46 -3.33 -14.56 1.63
C ASN A 46 -2.67 -13.61 2.64
N GLU A 47 -1.35 -13.44 2.56
CA GLU A 47 -0.59 -12.53 3.43
C GLU A 47 -1.06 -11.09 3.27
N MET A 48 -1.36 -10.63 2.05
CA MET A 48 -1.97 -9.32 1.81
C MET A 48 -3.31 -9.17 2.52
N ASN A 49 -4.13 -10.22 2.51
CA ASN A 49 -5.43 -10.26 3.19
C ASN A 49 -5.23 -10.10 4.69
N GLU A 50 -4.35 -10.91 5.27
CA GLU A 50 -4.03 -10.88 6.70
C GLU A 50 -3.40 -9.56 7.12
N LEU A 51 -2.54 -8.96 6.29
CA LEU A 51 -1.90 -7.68 6.57
C LEU A 51 -2.92 -6.54 6.63
N VAL A 52 -3.89 -6.54 5.70
CA VAL A 52 -5.01 -5.59 5.72
C VAL A 52 -5.83 -5.76 7.00
N GLU A 53 -6.12 -7.00 7.40
CA GLU A 53 -6.90 -7.29 8.62
C GLU A 53 -6.12 -6.94 9.90
N ARG A 54 -4.81 -7.22 9.94
CA ARG A 54 -3.89 -6.84 11.02
C ARG A 54 -3.78 -5.32 11.19
N ALA A 55 -3.81 -4.59 10.08
CA ALA A 55 -3.90 -3.14 10.07
C ALA A 55 -5.30 -2.60 10.46
N GLY A 56 -6.25 -3.47 10.82
CA GLY A 56 -7.60 -3.12 11.26
C GLY A 56 -8.60 -2.91 10.12
N GLY A 57 -8.19 -3.15 8.87
CA GLY A 57 -9.02 -3.02 7.68
C GLY A 57 -9.77 -4.30 7.31
N ARG A 58 -10.53 -4.21 6.21
CA ARG A 58 -11.13 -5.38 5.54
C ARG A 58 -10.67 -5.46 4.11
N SER A 59 -10.04 -6.57 3.77
CA SER A 59 -9.67 -6.89 2.40
C SER A 59 -10.91 -7.21 1.56
N SER A 60 -10.97 -6.68 0.33
CA SER A 60 -12.01 -7.03 -0.63
C SER A 60 -11.43 -7.18 -2.03
N SER A 61 -12.06 -8.02 -2.85
CA SER A 61 -11.61 -8.30 -4.22
C SER A 61 -12.25 -7.40 -5.27
N SER A 62 -13.20 -6.54 -4.89
CA SER A 62 -13.99 -5.73 -5.80
C SER A 62 -14.17 -4.29 -5.31
N VAL A 63 -13.94 -3.34 -6.21
CA VAL A 63 -14.13 -1.91 -5.93
C VAL A 63 -15.62 -1.60 -5.89
N SER A 64 -16.08 -1.11 -4.74
CA SER A 64 -17.47 -0.80 -4.42
C SER A 64 -17.59 0.58 -3.78
N LYS A 65 -18.82 1.10 -3.65
CA LYS A 65 -19.08 2.38 -2.96
C LYS A 65 -18.66 2.40 -1.49
N ASN A 66 -18.55 1.22 -0.87
CA ASN A 66 -18.07 1.06 0.51
C ASN A 66 -16.55 0.90 0.59
N THR A 67 -15.84 0.86 -0.54
CA THR A 67 -14.38 0.75 -0.56
C THR A 67 -13.79 2.11 -0.20
N THR A 68 -12.90 2.11 0.78
CA THR A 68 -12.24 3.34 1.24
C THR A 68 -10.91 3.54 0.53
N LEU A 69 -10.19 2.44 0.28
CA LEU A 69 -8.85 2.45 -0.31
C LEU A 69 -8.73 1.36 -1.38
N VAL A 70 -8.08 1.69 -2.50
CA VAL A 70 -7.71 0.74 -3.54
C VAL A 70 -6.20 0.81 -3.74
N VAL A 71 -5.53 -0.28 -3.45
CA VAL A 71 -4.10 -0.46 -3.71
C VAL A 71 -3.96 -0.98 -5.13
N ALA A 72 -3.49 -0.10 -6.03
CA ALA A 72 -3.36 -0.38 -7.45
C ALA A 72 -1.89 -0.55 -7.82
N GLY A 73 -1.46 -1.79 -7.98
CA GLY A 73 -0.12 -2.14 -8.45
C GLY A 73 -0.01 -2.19 -9.98
N GLU A 74 1.09 -2.76 -10.46
CA GLU A 74 1.35 -2.83 -11.89
C GLU A 74 0.28 -3.68 -12.61
N GLY A 75 -0.24 -3.18 -13.72
CA GLY A 75 -1.35 -3.84 -14.45
C GLY A 75 -2.74 -3.71 -13.81
N ALA A 76 -2.92 -2.88 -12.77
CA ALA A 76 -4.21 -2.69 -12.07
C ALA A 76 -5.28 -1.88 -12.83
N GLY A 77 -5.08 -1.58 -14.12
CA GLY A 77 -5.83 -0.57 -14.89
C GLY A 77 -7.36 -0.61 -14.73
N SER A 78 -7.97 -1.79 -14.84
CA SER A 78 -9.44 -1.92 -14.81
C SER A 78 -10.06 -1.62 -13.43
N LYS A 79 -9.35 -1.86 -12.33
CA LYS A 79 -9.86 -1.57 -10.98
C LYS A 79 -9.48 -0.17 -10.51
N ARG A 80 -8.30 0.31 -10.90
CA ARG A 80 -7.89 1.70 -10.73
C ARG A 80 -8.91 2.65 -11.36
N ALA A 81 -9.22 2.48 -12.64
CA ALA A 81 -10.18 3.33 -13.34
C ALA A 81 -11.57 3.31 -12.67
N LYS A 82 -12.00 2.17 -12.14
CA LYS A 82 -13.27 2.05 -11.40
C LYS A 82 -13.24 2.80 -10.07
N ALA A 83 -12.11 2.78 -9.36
CA ALA A 83 -11.92 3.55 -8.14
C ALA A 83 -11.96 5.04 -8.41
N GLU A 84 -11.27 5.52 -9.46
CA GLU A 84 -11.29 6.93 -9.89
C GLU A 84 -12.72 7.38 -10.22
N GLN A 85 -13.46 6.58 -10.99
CA GLN A 85 -14.85 6.87 -11.34
C GLN A 85 -15.79 6.94 -10.12
N LEU A 86 -15.53 6.13 -9.10
CA LEU A 86 -16.32 6.10 -7.86
C LEU A 86 -15.85 7.13 -6.83
N GLY A 87 -14.75 7.85 -7.09
CA GLY A 87 -14.13 8.77 -6.13
C GLY A 87 -13.50 8.06 -4.93
N VAL A 88 -13.07 6.81 -5.09
CA VAL A 88 -12.40 6.04 -4.04
C VAL A 88 -10.90 6.37 -4.03
N ARG A 89 -10.30 6.46 -2.84
CA ARG A 89 -8.87 6.73 -2.70
C ARG A 89 -8.05 5.61 -3.35
N LEU A 90 -7.10 6.01 -4.19
CA LEU A 90 -6.10 5.12 -4.75
C LEU A 90 -4.77 5.30 -4.03
N ALA A 91 -4.08 4.20 -3.78
CA ALA A 91 -2.73 4.16 -3.27
C ALA A 91 -1.87 3.24 -4.13
N THR A 92 -0.58 3.55 -4.23
CA THR A 92 0.40 2.65 -4.84
C THR A 92 0.76 1.52 -3.88
N PRO A 93 1.35 0.41 -4.36
CA PRO A 93 1.89 -0.63 -3.49
C PRO A 93 2.90 -0.07 -2.50
N GLU A 94 3.75 0.87 -2.93
CA GLU A 94 4.77 1.49 -2.08
C GLU A 94 4.15 2.30 -0.94
N GLU A 95 3.12 3.10 -1.22
CA GLU A 95 2.36 3.83 -0.19
C GLU A 95 1.70 2.87 0.79
N PHE A 96 1.07 1.80 0.28
CA PHE A 96 0.46 0.79 1.15
C PHE A 96 1.49 0.10 2.02
N ALA A 97 2.64 -0.26 1.45
CA ALA A 97 3.75 -0.87 2.16
C ALA A 97 4.25 0.03 3.29
N ALA A 98 4.35 1.34 3.06
CA ALA A 98 4.75 2.31 4.08
C ALA A 98 3.73 2.39 5.23
N LEU A 99 2.42 2.34 4.93
CA LEU A 99 1.37 2.34 5.95
C LEU A 99 1.48 1.11 6.86
N VAL A 100 1.70 -0.05 6.27
CA VAL A 100 1.73 -1.34 6.99
C VAL A 100 3.16 -1.80 7.28
N ALA A 101 4.18 -0.95 7.11
CA ALA A 101 5.59 -1.32 7.27
C ALA A 101 5.87 -1.89 8.67
N ASP A 102 5.24 -1.31 9.69
CA ASP A 102 5.29 -1.76 11.09
C ASP A 102 4.72 -3.19 11.29
N LEU A 103 3.84 -3.63 10.38
CA LEU A 103 3.19 -4.94 10.41
C LEU A 103 3.89 -5.99 9.53
N ILE A 104 4.79 -5.57 8.63
CA ILE A 104 5.60 -6.44 7.75
C ILE A 104 6.95 -6.83 8.42
N GLY A 105 7.23 -6.31 9.62
CA GLY A 105 8.44 -6.58 10.41
C GLY A 105 8.53 -7.97 11.02
#